data_AF-A0A1G8VCX2-F1
#
_entry.id   AF-A0A1G8VCX2-F1
#
_cell.length_a   1.000
_cell.length_b   1.000
_cell.length_c   1.000
_cell.angle_alpha   90.00
_cell.angle_beta   90.00
_cell.angle_gamma   90.00
#
_symmetry.space_group_name_H-M   'P 1'
#
loop_
_entity.id
_entity.type
_entity.pdbx_description
1 polymer ?
#
loop_
_entity_poly.entity_id
_entity_poly.type
_entity_poly.pdbx_seq_one_letter_code
_entity_poly.pdbx_strand_id
1 'polypeptide(L)'
;MLDQSQYSAQEALDLIQADTPPLAFGKGTAVYRAAVKKLRQLDIPGMMTSDLAGIPMTLAFVDLLFERWDRTPPRTTKEKESRAQQKSRLRTIARRLEGTPIVHMSEDWAGLCELARKLAQQHGWSEQTLIPLTSSLRAEAVADRLEPTDLSRDWLANLLRVRGRKRRDSLKAAARLLDELWCWMSLRTDPAAIGNVTEN
;
A
#
# COMPACT_ATOMS: atom_id res chain seq x y z
N MET A 1 -9.04 -2.08 26.64
CA MET A 1 -9.99 -1.09 26.10
C MET A 1 -9.62 -0.95 24.63
N LEU A 2 -10.46 -1.39 23.69
CA LEU A 2 -10.20 -1.17 22.27
C LEU A 2 -10.45 0.32 22.02
N ASP A 3 -9.44 1.03 21.50
CA ASP A 3 -9.60 2.41 21.03
C ASP A 3 -10.87 2.51 20.20
N GLN A 4 -11.74 3.46 20.56
CA GLN A 4 -12.97 3.70 19.81
C GLN A 4 -12.57 4.24 18.44
N SER A 5 -12.56 3.35 17.45
CA SER A 5 -12.53 3.73 16.05
C SER A 5 -13.57 4.82 15.81
N GLN A 6 -13.18 5.89 15.13
CA GLN A 6 -14.15 6.84 14.58
C GLN A 6 -15.04 6.17 13.51
N TYR A 7 -14.61 5.03 12.95
CA TYR A 7 -15.25 4.39 11.80
C TYR A 7 -15.61 2.91 12.04
N SER A 8 -16.85 2.58 11.72
CA SER A 8 -17.40 1.23 11.60
C SER A 8 -17.10 0.60 10.24
N ALA A 9 -17.34 -0.71 10.11
CA ALA A 9 -17.24 -1.41 8.82
C ALA A 9 -18.32 -0.95 7.82
N GLN A 10 -19.46 -0.47 8.32
CA GLN A 10 -20.48 0.14 7.48
C GLN A 10 -20.01 1.50 6.95
N GLU A 11 -19.47 2.38 7.79
CA GLU A 11 -18.92 3.67 7.34
C GLU A 11 -17.73 3.50 6.39
N ALA A 12 -16.86 2.51 6.64
CA ALA A 12 -15.79 2.15 5.71
C ALA A 12 -16.35 1.72 4.35
N LEU A 13 -17.42 0.93 4.33
CA LEU A 13 -18.09 0.48 3.11
C LEU A 13 -18.72 1.66 2.35
N ASP A 14 -19.27 2.64 3.07
CA ASP A 14 -19.93 3.81 2.51
C ASP A 14 -18.89 4.81 1.97
N LEU A 15 -17.78 5.04 2.68
CA LEU A 15 -16.65 5.84 2.19
C LEU A 15 -16.01 5.23 0.94
N ILE A 16 -15.82 3.91 0.89
CA ILE A 16 -15.35 3.22 -0.33
C ILE A 16 -16.32 3.43 -1.51
N GLN A 17 -17.61 3.68 -1.26
CA GLN A 17 -18.59 4.00 -2.29
C GLN A 17 -18.59 5.49 -2.67
N ALA A 18 -18.43 6.39 -1.69
CA ALA A 18 -18.47 7.84 -1.88
C ALA A 18 -17.20 8.41 -2.53
N ASP A 19 -15.99 7.98 -2.10
CA ASP A 19 -14.69 8.47 -2.60
C ASP A 19 -14.26 7.85 -3.94
N THR A 20 -15.21 7.43 -4.78
CA THR A 20 -14.89 6.84 -6.09
C THR A 20 -14.98 7.92 -7.18
N PRO A 21 -13.87 8.51 -7.65
CA PRO A 21 -13.93 9.31 -8.88
C PRO A 21 -14.43 8.43 -10.04
N PRO A 22 -15.36 8.92 -10.89
CA PRO A 22 -16.04 8.13 -11.93
C PRO A 22 -15.11 7.41 -12.93
N LEU A 23 -13.83 7.77 -12.97
CA LEU A 23 -12.83 7.23 -13.90
C LEU A 23 -11.86 6.22 -13.25
N ALA A 24 -11.99 5.91 -11.96
CA ALA A 24 -11.22 4.88 -11.26
C ALA A 24 -11.95 3.52 -11.20
N PHE A 25 -12.69 3.14 -12.25
CA PHE A 25 -13.21 1.77 -12.44
C PHE A 25 -12.06 0.78 -12.71
N GLY A 26 -11.17 0.62 -11.74
CA GLY A 26 -10.14 -0.41 -11.69
C GLY A 26 -10.54 -1.47 -10.66
N LYS A 27 -10.11 -2.72 -10.87
CA LYS A 27 -10.44 -3.90 -10.06
C LYS A 27 -10.25 -3.79 -8.53
N GLY A 28 -9.68 -2.69 -8.01
CA GLY A 28 -9.40 -2.42 -6.60
C GLY A 28 -10.65 -2.11 -5.74
N THR A 29 -11.56 -1.24 -6.20
CA THR A 29 -12.72 -0.80 -5.38
C THR A 29 -13.72 -1.93 -5.16
N ALA A 30 -14.04 -2.69 -6.22
CA ALA A 30 -14.88 -3.88 -6.12
C ALA A 30 -14.26 -4.93 -5.18
N VAL A 31 -12.94 -5.03 -5.17
CA VAL A 31 -12.18 -5.92 -4.30
C VAL A 31 -12.25 -5.50 -2.82
N TYR A 32 -12.13 -4.21 -2.50
CA TYR A 32 -12.27 -3.72 -1.13
C TYR A 32 -13.71 -3.83 -0.63
N ARG A 33 -14.69 -3.48 -1.49
CA ARG A 33 -16.11 -3.69 -1.21
C ARG A 33 -16.41 -5.16 -0.89
N ALA A 34 -15.91 -6.08 -1.72
CA ALA A 34 -16.08 -7.51 -1.49
C ALA A 34 -15.41 -7.97 -0.19
N ALA A 35 -14.24 -7.42 0.16
CA ALA A 35 -13.56 -7.75 1.41
C ALA A 35 -14.38 -7.34 2.64
N VAL A 36 -14.95 -6.13 2.66
CA VAL A 36 -15.78 -5.64 3.77
C VAL A 36 -17.11 -6.41 3.84
N LYS A 37 -17.81 -6.61 2.71
CA LYS A 37 -19.06 -7.37 2.68
C LYS A 37 -18.90 -8.82 3.17
N LYS A 38 -17.73 -9.43 2.92
CA LYS A 38 -17.43 -10.79 3.40
C LYS A 38 -17.34 -10.88 4.93
N LEU A 39 -17.14 -9.79 5.66
CA LEU A 39 -17.15 -9.82 7.14
C LEU A 39 -18.45 -10.43 7.67
N ARG A 40 -19.61 -10.05 7.11
CA ARG A 40 -20.93 -10.63 7.48
C ARG A 40 -21.07 -12.13 7.26
N GLN A 41 -20.18 -12.70 6.45
CA GLN A 41 -20.19 -14.12 6.10
C GLN A 41 -19.16 -14.92 6.91
N LEU A 42 -18.34 -14.25 7.73
CA LEU A 42 -17.34 -14.92 8.56
C LEU A 42 -17.98 -15.35 9.86
N ASP A 43 -18.11 -16.66 10.07
CA ASP A 43 -18.47 -17.22 11.36
C ASP A 43 -17.21 -17.44 12.20
N ILE A 44 -16.92 -16.51 13.10
CA ILE A 44 -15.73 -16.55 13.96
C ILE A 44 -16.18 -16.62 15.43
N PRO A 45 -15.84 -17.69 16.17
CA PRO A 45 -16.27 -17.86 17.54
C PRO A 45 -15.95 -16.65 18.44
N GLY A 46 -16.97 -16.18 19.16
CA GLY A 46 -16.84 -15.06 20.10
C GLY A 46 -16.67 -13.69 19.46
N MET A 47 -17.00 -13.53 18.17
CA MET A 47 -17.08 -12.23 17.49
C MET A 47 -18.43 -12.07 16.80
N MET A 48 -19.15 -10.97 17.04
CA MET A 48 -20.30 -10.60 16.22
C MET A 48 -19.81 -9.94 14.94
N THR A 49 -19.95 -10.65 13.83
CA THR A 49 -19.57 -10.18 12.48
C THR A 49 -20.78 -9.95 11.56
N SER A 50 -21.98 -10.29 12.03
CA SER A 50 -23.24 -10.25 11.27
C SER A 50 -23.72 -8.83 10.96
N ASP A 51 -23.39 -7.86 11.81
CA ASP A 51 -23.71 -6.45 11.62
C ASP A 51 -22.45 -5.62 11.37
N LEU A 52 -22.40 -4.92 10.23
CA LEU A 52 -21.25 -4.09 9.88
C LEU A 52 -21.21 -2.77 10.68
N ALA A 53 -22.34 -2.29 11.16
CA ALA A 53 -22.40 -1.05 11.93
C ALA A 53 -21.73 -1.21 13.31
N GLY A 54 -21.82 -2.40 13.91
CA GLY A 54 -21.18 -2.73 15.18
C GLY A 54 -19.72 -3.15 15.09
N ILE A 55 -19.14 -3.30 13.89
CA ILE A 55 -17.75 -3.75 13.71
C ILE A 55 -16.82 -2.54 13.62
N PRO A 56 -15.87 -2.36 14.57
CA PRO A 56 -14.87 -1.30 14.46
C PRO A 56 -13.86 -1.64 13.36
N MET A 57 -13.57 -0.69 12.47
CA MET A 57 -12.56 -0.85 11.41
C MET A 57 -11.18 -0.37 11.86
N THR A 58 -10.66 -0.98 12.92
CA THR A 58 -9.31 -0.69 13.42
C THR A 58 -8.29 -1.74 13.00
N LEU A 59 -7.01 -1.37 13.00
CA LEU A 59 -5.92 -2.33 12.81
C LEU A 59 -5.97 -3.45 13.87
N ALA A 60 -6.22 -3.08 15.13
CA ALA A 60 -6.30 -4.02 16.25
C ALA A 60 -7.45 -5.02 16.08
N PHE A 61 -8.63 -4.56 15.65
CA PHE A 61 -9.77 -5.45 15.36
C PHE A 61 -9.44 -6.42 14.22
N VAL A 62 -8.87 -5.92 13.12
CA VAL A 62 -8.52 -6.77 11.98
C VAL A 62 -7.48 -7.81 12.40
N ASP A 63 -6.48 -7.46 13.19
CA ASP A 63 -5.48 -8.43 13.66
C ASP A 63 -6.09 -9.49 14.58
N LEU A 64 -6.95 -9.09 15.52
CA LEU A 64 -7.68 -10.01 16.39
C LEU A 64 -8.60 -10.96 15.59
N LEU A 65 -9.30 -10.44 14.58
CA LEU A 65 -10.18 -11.21 13.70
C LEU A 65 -9.40 -12.34 13.02
N PHE A 66 -8.26 -12.02 12.41
CA PHE A 66 -7.45 -13.02 11.70
C PHE A 66 -6.67 -13.92 12.65
N GLU A 67 -6.24 -13.44 13.82
CA GLU A 67 -5.67 -14.29 14.87
C GLU A 67 -6.66 -15.40 15.26
N ARG A 68 -7.92 -15.05 15.49
CA ARG A 68 -8.97 -16.04 15.81
C ARG A 68 -9.32 -16.93 14.63
N TRP A 69 -9.40 -16.37 13.42
CA TRP A 69 -9.73 -17.14 12.23
C TRP A 69 -8.64 -18.16 11.88
N ASP A 70 -7.36 -17.81 12.11
CA ASP A 70 -6.21 -18.66 11.84
C ASP A 70 -6.04 -19.80 12.87
N ARG A 71 -6.74 -19.76 14.02
CA ARG A 71 -6.82 -20.91 14.96
C ARG A 71 -7.48 -22.13 14.32
N THR A 72 -8.32 -21.92 13.32
CA THR A 72 -8.91 -23.01 12.52
C THR A 72 -8.09 -23.17 11.25
N PRO A 73 -7.40 -24.31 11.05
CA PRO A 73 -6.55 -24.50 9.88
C PRO A 73 -7.36 -24.43 8.57
N PRO A 74 -6.82 -23.79 7.52
CA PRO A 74 -7.49 -23.71 6.23
C PRO A 74 -7.60 -25.11 5.61
N ARG A 75 -8.76 -25.42 5.02
CA ARG A 75 -9.05 -26.72 4.41
C ARG A 75 -8.40 -26.88 3.05
N THR A 76 -8.11 -25.77 2.37
CA THR A 76 -7.50 -25.76 1.04
C THR A 76 -6.46 -24.65 0.90
N THR A 77 -5.51 -24.80 -0.03
CA THR A 77 -4.55 -23.75 -0.39
C THR A 77 -5.24 -22.48 -0.87
N LYS A 78 -6.34 -22.63 -1.63
CA LYS A 78 -7.16 -21.50 -2.11
C LYS A 78 -7.80 -20.73 -0.95
N GLU A 79 -8.22 -21.43 0.10
CA GLU A 79 -8.73 -20.80 1.32
C GLU A 79 -7.62 -20.03 2.04
N LYS A 80 -6.43 -20.63 2.20
CA LYS A 80 -5.26 -19.97 2.79
C LYS A 80 -4.91 -18.66 2.06
N GLU A 81 -4.86 -18.70 0.73
CA GLU A 81 -4.61 -17.51 -0.10
C GLU A 81 -5.72 -16.46 0.03
N SER A 82 -6.99 -16.89 0.04
CA SER A 82 -8.14 -16.00 0.22
C SER A 82 -8.07 -15.29 1.58
N ARG A 83 -7.76 -16.01 2.67
CA ARG A 83 -7.61 -15.44 4.01
C ARG A 83 -6.48 -14.41 4.05
N ALA A 84 -5.29 -14.75 3.55
CA ALA A 84 -4.16 -13.82 3.49
C ALA A 84 -4.49 -12.55 2.69
N GLN A 85 -5.19 -12.71 1.57
CA GLN A 85 -5.61 -11.60 0.73
C GLN A 85 -6.67 -10.72 1.41
N GLN A 86 -7.64 -11.32 2.12
CA GLN A 86 -8.63 -10.57 2.92
C GLN A 86 -7.96 -9.81 4.07
N LYS A 87 -7.02 -10.44 4.79
CA LYS A 87 -6.23 -9.79 5.85
C LYS A 87 -5.52 -8.56 5.35
N SER A 88 -4.80 -8.68 4.24
CA SER A 88 -4.09 -7.56 3.61
C SER A 88 -5.03 -6.41 3.25
N ARG A 89 -6.19 -6.71 2.65
CA ARG A 89 -7.17 -5.70 2.23
C ARG A 89 -7.82 -4.97 3.40
N LEU A 90 -8.27 -5.72 4.41
CA LEU A 90 -8.91 -5.15 5.59
C LEU A 90 -7.92 -4.31 6.41
N ARG A 91 -6.66 -4.75 6.55
CA ARG A 91 -5.59 -3.93 7.15
C ARG A 91 -5.32 -2.65 6.38
N THR A 92 -5.36 -2.71 5.05
CA THR A 92 -5.18 -1.52 4.19
C THR A 92 -6.29 -0.50 4.40
N ILE A 93 -7.54 -0.97 4.53
CA ILE A 93 -8.70 -0.11 4.80
C ILE A 93 -8.57 0.52 6.19
N ALA A 94 -8.33 -0.29 7.23
CA ALA A 94 -8.17 0.20 8.60
C ALA A 94 -7.06 1.25 8.71
N ARG A 95 -5.91 1.00 8.09
CA ARG A 95 -4.79 1.97 8.05
C ARG A 95 -5.17 3.30 7.41
N ARG A 96 -5.93 3.28 6.32
CA ARG A 96 -6.39 4.53 5.67
C ARG A 96 -7.32 5.32 6.57
N LEU A 97 -8.26 4.64 7.23
CA LEU A 97 -9.22 5.28 8.13
C LEU A 97 -8.56 5.85 9.39
N GLU A 98 -7.58 5.14 9.94
CA GLU A 98 -6.81 5.57 11.10
C GLU A 98 -5.70 6.58 10.75
N GLY A 99 -5.57 7.00 9.49
CA GLY A 99 -4.46 7.86 9.05
C GLY A 99 -3.07 7.22 9.20
N THR A 100 -3.01 5.92 9.48
CA THR A 100 -1.76 5.18 9.66
C THR A 100 -1.15 4.87 8.29
N PRO A 101 0.10 5.27 8.03
CA PRO A 101 0.74 5.00 6.75
C PRO A 101 0.80 3.48 6.46
N ILE A 102 0.34 3.07 5.27
CA ILE A 102 0.33 1.64 4.83
C ILE A 102 1.74 1.06 4.72
N VAL A 103 2.72 1.94 4.48
CA VAL A 103 4.15 1.66 4.48
C VAL A 103 4.77 2.82 5.24
N HIS A 104 5.70 2.57 6.16
CA HIS A 104 6.41 3.64 6.88
C HIS A 104 6.91 4.67 5.87
N MET A 105 6.58 5.94 6.11
CA MET A 105 6.88 7.04 5.21
C MET A 105 7.82 7.98 5.95
N SER A 106 9.12 7.78 5.72
CA SER A 106 10.13 8.77 6.10
C SER A 106 9.93 10.04 5.27
N GLU A 107 10.55 11.14 5.72
CA GLU A 107 10.58 12.40 4.96
C GLU A 107 11.22 12.20 3.57
N ASP A 108 12.23 11.33 3.46
CA ASP A 108 12.90 11.02 2.20
C ASP A 108 11.99 10.27 1.24
N TRP A 109 11.23 9.28 1.73
CA TRP A 109 10.23 8.58 0.91
C TRP A 109 9.10 9.51 0.48
N ALA A 110 8.68 10.45 1.34
CA ALA A 110 7.71 11.48 0.99
C ALA A 110 8.25 12.39 -0.13
N GLY A 111 9.50 12.84 0.01
CA GLY A 111 10.20 13.66 -0.97
C GLY A 111 10.33 12.97 -2.33
N LEU A 112 10.71 11.70 -2.36
CA LEU A 112 10.78 10.91 -3.60
C LEU A 112 9.40 10.77 -4.26
N CYS A 113 8.34 10.51 -3.49
CA CYS A 113 6.99 10.41 -4.03
C CYS A 113 6.53 11.73 -4.65
N GLU A 114 6.86 12.85 -4.02
CA GLU A 114 6.51 14.18 -4.53
C GLU A 114 7.30 14.53 -5.80
N LEU A 115 8.59 14.19 -5.85
CA LEU A 115 9.39 14.32 -7.07
C LEU A 115 8.82 13.49 -8.22
N ALA A 116 8.45 12.24 -7.94
CA ALA A 116 7.83 11.35 -8.92
C ALA A 116 6.50 11.94 -9.46
N ARG A 117 5.69 12.58 -8.60
CA ARG A 117 4.47 13.29 -9.02
C ARG A 117 4.77 14.48 -9.92
N LYS A 118 5.76 15.30 -9.57
CA LYS A 118 6.18 16.45 -10.40
C LYS A 118 6.65 16.00 -11.78
N LEU A 119 7.48 14.95 -11.85
CA LEU A 119 7.90 14.34 -13.12
C LEU A 119 6.72 13.78 -13.91
N ALA A 120 5.79 13.07 -13.25
CA ALA A 120 4.59 12.61 -13.92
C ALA A 120 3.78 13.75 -14.53
N GLN A 121 3.63 14.88 -13.82
CA GLN A 121 2.96 16.06 -14.37
C GLN A 121 3.69 16.62 -15.60
N GLN A 122 5.03 16.72 -15.55
CA GLN A 122 5.84 17.20 -16.68
C GLN A 122 5.73 16.30 -17.91
N HIS A 123 5.66 14.98 -17.72
CA HIS A 123 5.55 14.00 -18.81
C HIS A 123 4.11 13.62 -19.16
N GLY A 124 3.10 14.22 -18.52
CA GLY A 124 1.69 13.89 -18.74
C GLY A 124 1.30 12.46 -18.31
N TRP A 125 2.04 11.86 -17.38
CA TRP A 125 1.74 10.52 -16.87
C TRP A 125 0.60 10.54 -15.86
N SER A 126 -0.20 9.49 -15.89
CA SER A 126 -1.24 9.26 -14.89
C SER A 126 -0.64 8.86 -13.53
N GLU A 127 -1.37 9.10 -12.45
CA GLU A 127 -0.99 8.62 -11.11
C GLU A 127 -0.88 7.08 -11.04
N GLN A 128 -1.61 6.36 -11.89
CA GLN A 128 -1.49 4.91 -12.01
C GLN A 128 -0.10 4.47 -12.49
N THR A 129 0.54 5.26 -13.34
CA THR A 129 1.90 5.03 -13.82
C THR A 129 2.91 5.05 -12.68
N LEU A 130 2.65 5.80 -11.61
CA LEU A 130 3.54 5.95 -10.46
C LEU A 130 3.42 4.83 -9.41
N ILE A 131 2.31 4.09 -9.39
CA ILE A 131 2.03 3.01 -8.42
C ILE A 131 3.18 2.00 -8.29
N PRO A 132 3.83 1.54 -9.38
CA PRO A 132 4.99 0.66 -9.29
C PRO A 132 6.10 1.20 -8.38
N LEU A 133 6.39 2.50 -8.44
CA LEU A 133 7.42 3.14 -7.64
C LEU A 133 6.92 3.45 -6.21
N THR A 134 5.81 4.21 -6.11
CA THR A 134 5.30 4.76 -4.84
C THR A 134 4.65 3.71 -3.94
N SER A 135 4.38 2.51 -4.46
CA SER A 135 3.80 1.40 -3.71
C SER A 135 4.65 0.14 -3.80
N SER A 136 4.84 -0.44 -5.00
CA SER A 136 5.47 -1.75 -5.12
C SER A 136 6.93 -1.73 -4.70
N LEU A 137 7.74 -0.82 -5.23
CA LEU A 137 9.16 -0.72 -4.90
C LEU A 137 9.38 -0.25 -3.47
N ARG A 138 8.69 0.81 -3.05
CA ARG A 138 8.75 1.32 -1.68
C ARG A 138 8.47 0.23 -0.63
N ALA A 139 7.47 -0.61 -0.86
CA ALA A 139 7.14 -1.69 0.07
C ALA A 139 8.28 -2.72 0.24
N GLU A 140 9.04 -2.99 -0.82
CA GLU A 140 10.20 -3.90 -0.76
C GLU A 140 11.37 -3.21 -0.06
N ALA A 141 11.67 -1.96 -0.41
CA ALA A 141 12.74 -1.19 0.21
C ALA A 141 12.53 -1.00 1.72
N VAL A 142 11.31 -0.66 2.13
CA VAL A 142 10.97 -0.51 3.56
C VAL A 142 11.01 -1.86 4.30
N ALA A 143 10.66 -2.97 3.65
CA ALA A 143 10.82 -4.30 4.24
C ALA A 143 12.29 -4.63 4.51
N ASP A 144 13.19 -4.16 3.63
CA ASP A 144 14.65 -4.29 3.76
C ASP A 144 15.28 -3.13 4.58
N ARG A 145 14.46 -2.22 5.13
CA ARG A 145 14.88 -1.03 5.91
C ARG A 145 15.80 -0.07 5.14
N LEU A 146 15.52 0.12 3.86
CA LEU A 146 16.25 1.03 2.99
C LEU A 146 15.51 2.36 2.81
N GLU A 147 16.24 3.45 2.91
CA GLU A 147 15.78 4.77 2.47
C GLU A 147 16.05 4.97 0.97
N PRO A 148 15.41 5.95 0.31
CA PRO A 148 15.63 6.22 -1.10
C PRO A 148 17.11 6.38 -1.49
N THR A 149 17.90 7.03 -0.63
CA THR A 149 19.34 7.24 -0.86
C THR A 149 20.17 5.97 -0.80
N ASP A 150 19.69 4.93 -0.11
CA ASP A 150 20.37 3.65 0.03
C ASP A 150 20.03 2.67 -1.10
N LEU A 151 19.08 3.03 -1.97
CA LEU A 151 18.70 2.20 -3.10
C LEU A 151 19.88 2.08 -4.07
N SER A 152 20.27 0.83 -4.37
CA SER A 152 21.33 0.53 -5.33
C SER A 152 20.80 -0.30 -6.50
N ARG A 153 21.47 -0.18 -7.64
CA ARG A 153 21.18 -1.00 -8.83
C ARG A 153 21.37 -2.49 -8.55
N ASP A 154 22.34 -2.84 -7.71
CA ASP A 154 22.61 -4.23 -7.29
C ASP A 154 21.48 -4.79 -6.43
N TRP A 155 20.96 -4.01 -5.49
CA TRP A 155 19.80 -4.41 -4.69
C TRP A 155 18.56 -4.62 -5.59
N LEU A 156 18.28 -3.69 -6.51
CA LEU A 156 17.18 -3.83 -7.49
C LEU A 156 17.33 -5.09 -8.36
N ALA A 157 18.53 -5.36 -8.87
CA ALA A 157 18.80 -6.54 -9.68
C ALA A 157 18.55 -7.84 -8.89
N ASN A 158 19.01 -7.89 -7.63
CA ASN A 158 18.76 -9.02 -6.74
C ASN A 158 17.26 -9.18 -6.44
N LEU A 159 16.55 -8.09 -6.14
CA LEU A 159 15.12 -8.10 -5.90
C LEU A 159 14.33 -8.66 -7.09
N LEU A 160 14.67 -8.23 -8.31
CA LEU A 160 14.04 -8.71 -9.55
C LEU A 160 14.28 -10.20 -9.81
N ARG A 161 15.42 -10.73 -9.38
CA ARG A 161 15.77 -12.15 -9.51
C ARG A 161 14.93 -13.04 -8.59
N VAL A 162 14.69 -12.60 -7.36
CA VAL A 162 14.06 -13.43 -6.30
C VAL A 162 12.53 -13.40 -6.38
N ARG A 163 11.92 -12.35 -6.95
CA ARG A 163 10.45 -12.19 -6.95
C ARG A 163 9.74 -12.91 -8.11
N GLY A 164 8.52 -13.41 -7.83
CA GLY A 164 7.65 -14.08 -8.81
C GLY A 164 7.21 -13.17 -9.97
N ARG A 165 6.84 -13.76 -11.12
CA ARG A 165 6.63 -13.07 -12.42
C ARG A 165 5.81 -11.78 -12.33
N LYS A 166 4.60 -11.82 -11.75
CA LYS A 166 3.70 -10.66 -11.65
C LYS A 166 4.28 -9.51 -10.82
N ARG A 167 5.00 -9.82 -9.73
CA ARG A 167 5.65 -8.82 -8.87
C ARG A 167 6.86 -8.24 -9.57
N ARG A 168 7.63 -9.07 -10.29
CA ARG A 168 8.78 -8.68 -11.09
C ARG A 168 8.43 -7.67 -12.18
N ASP A 169 7.31 -7.84 -12.89
CA ASP A 169 6.90 -6.91 -13.94
C ASP A 169 6.58 -5.52 -13.37
N SER A 170 5.88 -5.47 -12.23
CA SER A 170 5.67 -4.20 -11.51
C SER A 170 6.99 -3.59 -11.04
N LEU A 171 7.93 -4.38 -10.52
CA LEU A 171 9.23 -3.88 -10.08
C LEU A 171 10.12 -3.42 -11.23
N LYS A 172 10.02 -4.04 -12.42
CA LYS A 172 10.71 -3.56 -13.63
C LYS A 172 10.19 -2.19 -14.07
N ALA A 173 8.87 -1.98 -14.02
CA ALA A 173 8.28 -0.68 -14.29
C ALA A 173 8.75 0.37 -13.26
N ALA A 174 8.83 -0.02 -11.98
CA ALA A 174 9.34 0.84 -10.93
C ALA A 174 10.82 1.20 -11.12
N ALA A 175 11.66 0.23 -11.52
CA ALA A 175 13.08 0.45 -11.76
C ALA A 175 13.32 1.44 -12.91
N ARG A 176 12.51 1.38 -13.98
CA ARG A 176 12.58 2.37 -15.07
C ARG A 176 12.26 3.78 -14.59
N LEU A 177 11.17 3.93 -13.82
CA LEU A 177 10.80 5.23 -13.23
C LEU A 177 11.89 5.73 -12.28
N LEU A 178 12.50 4.83 -11.51
CA LEU A 178 13.60 5.17 -10.62
C LEU A 178 14.86 5.57 -11.39
N ASP A 179 15.18 4.92 -12.51
CA ASP A 179 16.31 5.30 -13.36
C ASP A 179 16.15 6.74 -13.90
N GLU A 180 14.92 7.13 -14.26
CA GLU A 180 14.60 8.51 -14.68
C GLU A 180 14.73 9.51 -13.51
N LEU A 181 14.42 9.07 -12.28
CA LEU A 181 14.59 9.86 -11.06
C LEU A 181 16.02 9.87 -10.53
N TRP A 182 16.87 8.90 -10.90
CA TRP A 182 18.19 8.71 -10.31
C TRP A 182 19.10 9.92 -10.56
N CYS A 183 19.00 10.50 -11.77
CA CYS A 183 19.70 11.75 -12.12
C CYS A 183 19.37 12.91 -11.16
N TRP A 184 18.16 12.93 -10.59
CA TRP A 184 17.71 13.93 -9.64
C TRP A 184 18.08 13.57 -8.19
N MET A 185 18.13 12.28 -7.85
CA MET A 185 18.53 11.80 -6.53
C MET A 185 20.03 12.00 -6.28
N SER A 186 20.87 11.81 -7.29
CA SER A 186 22.32 12.07 -7.21
C SER A 186 22.68 13.55 -7.00
N LEU A 187 21.76 14.48 -7.30
CA LEU A 187 21.97 15.92 -7.07
C LEU A 187 21.75 16.33 -5.61
N ARG A 188 21.12 15.49 -4.78
CA ARG A 188 20.91 15.76 -3.34
C ARG A 188 22.01 15.21 -2.44
N THR A 189 22.81 14.26 -2.92
CA THR A 189 23.91 13.65 -2.14
C THR A 189 25.24 14.38 -2.26
N ASP A 190 25.31 15.46 -3.06
CA ASP A 190 26.46 16.35 -3.07
C ASP A 190 26.11 17.68 -2.37
N PRO A 191 26.54 17.92 -1.12
CA PRO A 191 26.31 19.18 -0.42
C PRO A 191 26.92 20.40 -1.13
N ALA A 192 27.74 20.20 -2.18
CA ALA A 192 28.25 21.27 -3.03
C ALA A 192 27.28 21.74 -4.14
N ALA A 193 26.24 20.96 -4.50
CA ALA A 193 25.41 21.26 -5.67
C ALA A 193 24.25 22.24 -5.41
N ILE A 194 23.88 22.49 -4.15
CA ILE A 194 22.80 23.42 -3.78
C ILE A 194 23.27 24.89 -3.82
N GLY A 195 24.57 25.15 -4.01
CA GLY A 195 25.15 26.49 -4.01
C GLY A 195 25.16 27.24 -5.34
N ASN A 196 24.90 26.61 -6.48
CA ASN A 196 25.15 27.22 -7.80
C ASN A 196 23.96 27.14 -8.77
N VAL A 197 22.76 27.50 -8.31
CA VAL A 197 21.69 27.94 -9.22
C VAL A 197 21.23 29.33 -8.79
N THR A 198 22.16 30.28 -8.81
CA THR A 198 21.85 31.70 -8.93
C THR A 198 22.20 32.15 -10.34
N GLU A 199 21.16 32.62 -11.03
CA GLU A 199 21.18 33.59 -12.14
C GLU A 199 21.95 33.21 -13.42
N ASN A 200 21.19 32.89 -14.46
CA ASN A 200 21.26 33.53 -15.78
C ASN A 200 20.00 33.24 -16.59
#